data_AF-A0A2A4G587-F1
#
_entry.id   AF-A0A2A4G587-F1
#
_cell.length_a   1.000
_cell.length_b   1.000
_cell.length_c   1.000
_cell.angle_alpha   90.00
_cell.angle_beta   90.00
_cell.angle_gamma   90.00
#
_symmetry.space_group_name_H-M   'P 1'
#
loop_
_entity.id
_entity.type
_entity.pdbx_description
1 polymer ?
#
loop_
_entity_poly.entity_id
_entity_poly.type
_entity_poly.pdbx_seq_one_letter_code
_entity_poly.pdbx_strand_id
1 'polypeptide(L)' 'MTELGLYLAKRSINKAEVARRTRISKSRISQLSANPRTHLRAEELYLISLAIGVDPCEVLKEIFKGRGLP' A
#
# COMPACT_ATOMS: atom_id res chain seq x y z
N MET A 1 -11.06 -0.66 6.19
CA MET A 1 -10.00 -1.00 5.23
C MET A 1 -9.44 0.30 4.68
N THR A 2 -8.13 0.40 4.47
CA THR A 2 -7.49 1.62 3.94
C THR A 2 -7.58 1.67 2.43
N GLU A 3 -7.30 2.83 1.82
CA GLU A 3 -7.21 2.97 0.36
C GLU A 3 -6.13 2.05 -0.23
N LEU A 4 -5.00 1.88 0.47
CA LEU A 4 -4.00 0.89 0.11
C LEU A 4 -4.57 -0.53 0.14
N GLY A 5 -5.31 -0.88 1.20
CA GLY A 5 -5.95 -2.19 1.31
C GLY A 5 -6.94 -2.48 0.19
N LEU A 6 -7.76 -1.48 -0.18
CA LEU A 6 -8.68 -1.53 -1.32
C LEU A 6 -7.94 -1.67 -2.65
N TYR A 7 -6.88 -0.89 -2.84
CA TYR A 7 -6.04 -0.94 -4.04
C TYR A 7 -5.41 -2.32 -4.25
N LEU A 8 -4.83 -2.91 -3.20
CA LEU A 8 -4.25 -4.26 -3.25
C LEU A 8 -5.31 -5.33 -3.49
N ALA A 9 -6.50 -5.20 -2.89
CA ALA A 9 -7.60 -6.15 -3.07
C ALA A 9 -8.15 -6.12 -4.51
N LYS A 10 -8.36 -4.92 -5.08
CA LYS A 10 -8.84 -4.75 -6.46
C LYS A 10 -7.91 -5.39 -7.50
N ARG A 11 -6.61 -5.42 -7.22
CA ARG A 11 -5.58 -6.00 -8.09
C ARG A 11 -5.24 -7.46 -7.74
N SER A 12 -5.99 -8.10 -6.84
CA SER A 12 -5.75 -9.47 -6.37
C SER A 12 -4.31 -9.71 -5.88
N ILE A 13 -3.69 -8.68 -5.27
CA ILE A 13 -2.30 -8.76 -4.81
C ILE A 13 -2.20 -9.60 -3.54
N ASN A 14 -1.31 -10.58 -3.56
CA ASN A 14 -1.00 -11.40 -2.39
C ASN A 14 -0.14 -10.63 -1.37
N LYS A 15 -0.72 -10.25 -0.23
CA LYS A 15 -0.03 -9.54 0.86
C LYS A 15 1.16 -10.31 1.44
N ALA A 16 1.11 -11.64 1.47
CA ALA A 16 2.22 -12.45 1.95
C ALA A 16 3.41 -12.38 0.97
N GLU A 17 3.14 -12.28 -0.33
CA GLU A 17 4.19 -12.11 -1.34
C GLU A 17 4.86 -10.74 -1.25
N VAL A 18 4.06 -9.68 -1.10
CA VAL A 18 4.59 -8.33 -0.89
C VAL A 18 5.49 -8.30 0.35
N ALA A 19 5.08 -8.94 1.45
CA ALA A 19 5.90 -8.99 2.67
C ALA A 19 7.27 -9.66 2.43
N ARG A 20 7.30 -10.75 1.65
CA ARG A 20 8.56 -11.43 1.28
C ARG A 20 9.48 -10.54 0.43
N ARG A 21 8.93 -9.87 -0.58
CA ARG A 21 9.72 -9.05 -1.52
C ARG A 21 10.22 -7.73 -0.93
N THR A 22 9.48 -7.14 0.01
CA THR A 22 9.76 -5.81 0.58
C THR A 22 10.53 -5.83 1.90
N ARG A 23 10.69 -7.00 2.54
CA ARG A 23 11.11 -7.17 3.94
C ARG A 23 10.20 -6.46 4.97
N ILE A 24 9.02 -5.99 4.55
CA ILE A 24 8.01 -5.47 5.47
C ILE A 24 7.30 -6.66 6.11
N SER A 25 7.13 -6.63 7.43
CA SER A 25 6.49 -7.75 8.12
C SER A 25 5.04 -7.95 7.68
N LYS A 26 4.57 -9.21 7.66
CA LYS A 26 3.17 -9.54 7.33
C LYS A 26 2.18 -8.77 8.21
N SER A 27 2.51 -8.61 9.50
CA SER A 27 1.71 -7.83 10.46
C SER A 27 1.61 -6.37 10.04
N ARG A 28 2.73 -5.76 9.64
CA ARG A 28 2.76 -4.36 9.19
C ARG A 28 1.95 -4.15 7.90
N ILE A 29 2.08 -5.04 6.91
CA ILE A 29 1.24 -4.97 5.69
C ILE A 29 -0.25 -5.10 6.03
N SER A 30 -0.59 -5.99 6.97
CA SER A 30 -1.96 -6.14 7.44
C SER A 30 -2.49 -4.86 8.09
N GLN A 31 -1.72 -4.25 9.00
CA GLN A 31 -2.06 -2.96 9.63
C GLN A 31 -2.25 -1.86 8.59
N LEU A 32 -1.29 -1.70 7.67
CA LEU A 32 -1.35 -0.71 6.58
C LEU A 32 -2.58 -0.89 5.68
N SER A 33 -3.04 -2.12 5.50
CA SER A 33 -4.23 -2.44 4.67
C SER A 33 -5.55 -2.30 5.43
N ALA A 34 -5.57 -2.58 6.73
CA ALA A 34 -6.80 -2.73 7.50
C ALA A 34 -7.13 -1.54 8.40
N ASN A 35 -6.12 -0.90 9.00
CA ASN A 35 -6.27 0.11 10.04
C ASN A 35 -6.11 1.54 9.48
N PRO A 36 -7.20 2.34 9.41
CA PRO A 36 -7.15 3.72 8.90
C PRO A 36 -6.27 4.68 9.71
N ARG A 37 -5.98 4.35 10.98
CA ARG A 37 -5.08 5.16 11.83
C ARG A 37 -3.60 4.84 11.61
N THR A 38 -3.29 3.80 10.84
CA THR A 38 -1.90 3.46 10.53
C THR A 38 -1.43 4.28 9.34
N HIS A 39 -0.41 5.12 9.57
CA HIS A 39 0.18 5.90 8.50
C HIS A 39 1.13 5.07 7.65
N LEU A 40 0.91 5.13 6.33
CA LEU A 40 1.79 4.58 5.32
C LEU A 40 2.97 5.54 5.11
N ARG A 41 4.19 5.06 5.36
CA ARG A 41 5.40 5.84 5.11
C ARG A 41 5.76 5.83 3.62
N ALA A 42 6.47 6.87 3.17
CA ALA A 42 6.93 6.97 1.78
C ALA A 42 7.79 5.77 1.35
N GLU A 43 8.72 5.33 2.21
CA GLU A 43 9.55 4.14 1.96
C GLU A 43 8.71 2.86 1.81
N GLU A 44 7.71 2.67 2.68
CA GLU A 44 6.82 1.51 2.61
C GLU A 44 6.00 1.53 1.32
N LEU A 45 5.46 2.69 0.94
CA LEU A 45 4.77 2.87 -0.33
C LEU A 45 5.68 2.51 -1.50
N TYR A 46 6.91 3.03 -1.51
CA TYR A 46 7.87 2.80 -2.57
C TYR A 46 8.19 1.30 -2.73
N LEU A 47 8.56 0.62 -1.64
CA LEU A 47 8.87 -0.81 -1.66
C LEU A 47 7.66 -1.66 -2.06
N ILE A 48 6.47 -1.37 -1.52
CA ILE A 48 5.24 -2.07 -1.88
C ILE A 48 4.96 -1.92 -3.37
N SER A 49 5.11 -0.72 -3.92
CA SER A 49 4.88 -0.42 -5.34
C SER A 49 5.83 -1.21 -6.24
N LEU A 50 7.13 -1.24 -5.91
CA LEU A 50 8.11 -2.06 -6.62
C LEU A 50 7.81 -3.56 -6.53
N ALA A 51 7.34 -4.04 -5.38
CA ALA A 51 7.00 -5.45 -5.18
C ALA A 51 5.76 -5.89 -5.97
N ILE A 52 4.88 -4.97 -6.35
CA ILE A 52 3.72 -5.24 -7.21
C ILE A 52 3.95 -4.85 -8.67
N GLY A 53 5.15 -4.33 -9.01
CA GLY A 53 5.50 -3.93 -10.37
C GLY A 53 4.75 -2.70 -10.88
N VAL A 54 4.39 -1.78 -9.99
CA VAL A 54 3.69 -0.54 -10.33
C VAL A 54 4.54 0.66 -9.95
N ASP A 55 4.48 1.73 -10.74
CA ASP A 55 5.15 2.98 -10.43
C ASP A 55 4.67 3.54 -9.06
N PRO A 56 5.58 3.93 -8.16
CA PRO A 56 5.20 4.47 -6.85
C PRO A 56 4.33 5.72 -6.91
N CYS A 57 4.54 6.60 -7.89
CA CYS A 57 3.73 7.80 -8.04
C CYS A 57 2.31 7.48 -8.51
N GLU A 58 2.12 6.44 -9.33
CA GLU A 58 0.79 5.94 -9.68
C GLU A 58 0.05 5.43 -8.44
N VAL A 59 0.71 4.60 -7.62
CA VAL A 59 0.12 4.09 -6.36
C VAL A 59 -0.25 5.26 -5.45
N LEU A 60 0.65 6.22 -5.26
CA LEU A 60 0.41 7.41 -4.44
C LEU A 60 -0.82 8.20 -4.93
N LYS A 61 -0.88 8.52 -6.22
CA LYS A 61 -1.99 9.29 -6.81
C LYS A 61 -3.32 8.55 -6.69
N GLU A 62 -3.32 7.23 -6.85
CA GLU A 62 -4.54 6.44 -6.75
C GLU A 62 -5.06 6.36 -5.31
N ILE A 63 -4.20 6.05 -4.33
CA ILE A 63 -4.64 5.90 -2.93
C ILE A 63 -4.99 7.24 -2.24
N PHE A 64 -4.54 8.37 -2.80
CA PHE A 64 -4.88 9.72 -2.33
C PHE A 64 -5.80 10.48 -3.30
N LYS A 65 -6.38 9.79 -4.29
CA LYS A 65 -7.27 10.39 -5.27
C LYS A 65 -8.45 11.09 -4.60
N GLY A 66 -8.76 12.31 -5.04
CA GLY A 66 -9.86 13.10 -4.49
C GLY A 66 -9.54 13.78 -3.15
N ARG A 67 -8.32 13.67 -2.63
CA ARG A 67 -7.87 14.51 -1.51
C ARG A 67 -7.31 15.83 -2.05
N GLY A 68 -8.02 16.91 -1.77
CA GLY A 68 -7.55 18.27 -1.97
C GLY A 68 -7.03 18.86 -0.67
N LEU A 69 -6.21 19.90 -0.78
CA LEU A 69 -6.08 20.87 0.30
C LEU A 69 -7.39 21.67 0.38
N PRO A 70 -7.81 22.15 1.57
CA PRO A 70 -8.96 23.03 1.70
C PRO A 70 -8.79 24.33 0.92
#